data_AF-A0A535P8T9-F1
#
_entry.id   AF-A0A535P8T9-F1
#
_cell.length_a   1.000
_cell.length_b   1.000
_cell.length_c   1.000
_cell.angle_alpha   90.00
_cell.angle_beta   90.00
_cell.angle_gamma   90.00
#
_symmetry.space_group_name_H-M   'P 1'
#
loop_
_entity.id
_entity.type
_entity.pdbx_description
1 polymer ?
#
loop_
_entity_poly.entity_id
_entity_poly.type
_entity_poly.pdbx_seq_one_letter_code
_entity_poly.pdbx_strand_id
1 'polypeptide(L)' 'MANRKKKTTTQLGKQPPRYRFFLNPYEDMRFTKCPQCDNKMHQRKLPLVIHVDPMQMLSLNKTCRYCPHCDLLIA' A
#
# COMPACT_ATOMS: atom_id res chain seq x y z
N MET A 1 -5.48 -3.13 -32.05
CA MET A 1 -5.65 -2.49 -30.72
C MET A 1 -5.02 -3.40 -29.67
N ALA A 2 -4.10 -2.88 -28.86
CA ALA A 2 -3.11 -3.68 -28.12
C ALA A 2 -3.73 -4.66 -27.11
N ASN A 3 -3.31 -5.92 -27.21
CA ASN A 3 -3.69 -7.03 -26.35
C ASN A 3 -3.07 -6.82 -24.94
N ARG A 4 -3.82 -6.23 -24.01
CA ARG A 4 -3.37 -5.98 -22.63
C ARG A 4 -3.31 -7.32 -21.88
N LYS A 5 -2.18 -8.02 -21.97
CA LYS A 5 -1.87 -9.21 -21.16
C LYS A 5 -2.17 -8.88 -19.68
N LYS A 6 -3.18 -9.52 -19.10
CA LYS A 6 -3.47 -9.44 -17.66
C LYS A 6 -2.26 -10.00 -16.92
N LYS A 7 -1.44 -9.13 -16.33
CA LYS A 7 -0.42 -9.55 -15.37
C LYS A 7 -1.15 -10.25 -14.23
N THR A 8 -0.92 -11.55 -14.07
CA THR A 8 -1.35 -12.30 -12.89
C THR A 8 -0.64 -11.69 -11.69
N THR A 9 -1.35 -10.88 -10.90
CA THR A 9 -0.84 -10.38 -9.63
C THR A 9 -0.61 -11.59 -8.74
N THR A 10 0.66 -11.87 -8.42
CA THR A 10 1.02 -12.93 -7.47
C THR A 10 0.47 -12.54 -6.10
N GLN A 11 -0.67 -13.09 -5.74
CA GLN A 11 -1.29 -12.87 -4.44
C GLN A 11 -0.56 -13.71 -3.39
N LEU A 12 -0.12 -13.07 -2.32
CA LEU A 12 0.45 -13.79 -1.18
C LEU A 12 -0.68 -14.40 -0.34
N GLY A 13 -0.70 -15.73 -0.23
CA GLY A 13 -1.68 -16.47 0.56
C GLY A 13 -3.07 -16.58 -0.10
N LYS A 14 -4.06 -17.08 0.66
CA LYS A 14 -5.42 -17.37 0.19
C LYS A 14 -6.45 -16.29 0.52
N GLN A 15 -6.10 -15.32 1.36
CA GLN A 15 -7.03 -14.27 1.80
C GLN A 15 -7.09 -13.11 0.80
N PRO A 16 -8.26 -12.48 0.62
CA PRO A 16 -8.39 -11.31 -0.24
C PRO A 16 -7.50 -10.16 0.27
N PRO A 17 -6.94 -9.32 -0.63
CA PRO A 17 -6.16 -8.16 -0.22
C PRO A 17 -7.02 -7.21 0.62
N ARG A 18 -6.55 -6.87 1.82
CA ARG A 18 -7.31 -6.07 2.78
C ARG A 18 -7.29 -4.57 2.48
N TYR A 19 -6.18 -4.05 1.96
CA TYR A 19 -6.01 -2.63 1.69
C TYR A 19 -5.62 -2.41 0.23
N ARG A 20 -6.05 -1.28 -0.34
CA ARG A 20 -5.37 -0.71 -1.50
C ARG A 20 -4.05 -0.13 -0.99
N PHE A 21 -2.93 -0.61 -1.49
CA PHE A 21 -1.61 -0.25 -0.98
C PHE A 21 -0.84 0.63 -1.97
N PHE A 22 -0.17 1.66 -1.45
CA PHE A 22 0.76 2.50 -2.19
C PHE A 22 2.00 2.76 -1.34
N LEU A 23 3.18 2.52 -1.91
CA LEU A 23 4.44 2.92 -1.29
C LEU A 23 4.71 4.37 -1.72
N ASN A 24 4.85 5.29 -0.78
CA ASN A 24 5.11 6.69 -1.07
C ASN A 24 6.59 6.91 -1.49
N PRO A 25 6.88 7.31 -2.75
CA PRO A 25 8.24 7.64 -3.16
C PRO A 25 8.63 9.10 -2.86
N TYR A 26 7.68 9.95 -2.49
CA TYR A 26 7.87 11.38 -2.32
C TYR A 26 8.23 11.71 -0.87
N GLU A 27 9.43 12.21 -0.66
CA GLU A 27 9.96 12.53 0.67
C GLU A 27 9.26 13.74 1.30
N ASP A 28 8.74 14.65 0.48
CA ASP A 28 8.08 15.90 0.87
C ASP A 28 6.56 15.76 1.04
N MET A 29 5.94 14.72 0.49
CA MET A 29 4.49 14.51 0.57
C MET A 29 4.07 13.72 1.80
N ARG A 30 3.29 14.37 2.68
CA ARG A 30 2.83 13.79 3.95
C ARG A 30 1.49 13.03 3.89
N PHE A 31 0.78 13.13 2.76
CA PHE A 31 -0.57 12.56 2.54
C PHE A 31 -1.51 12.80 3.73
N THR A 32 -1.72 14.07 4.10
CA THR A 32 -2.68 14.46 5.14
C THR A 32 -4.13 14.30 4.68
N LYS A 33 -4.36 14.36 3.36
CA LYS A 33 -5.64 14.10 2.69
C LYS A 33 -5.52 12.94 1.71
N CYS A 34 -6.62 12.21 1.55
CA CYS A 34 -6.68 11.06 0.67
C CYS A 34 -6.68 11.51 -0.80
N PRO A 35 -5.75 11.03 -1.64
CA PRO A 35 -5.69 11.42 -3.06
C PRO A 35 -6.87 10.90 -3.90
N GLN A 36 -7.75 10.06 -3.34
CA GLN A 36 -8.92 9.50 -4.03
C GLN A 36 -10.22 10.22 -3.68
N CYS A 37 -10.37 10.72 -2.45
CA CYS A 37 -11.64 11.24 -1.95
C CYS A 37 -11.51 12.55 -1.13
N ASP A 38 -10.31 13.13 -1.05
CA ASP A 38 -9.96 14.34 -0.29
C ASP A 38 -10.24 14.30 1.23
N ASN A 39 -10.78 13.19 1.75
CA ASN A 39 -11.00 13.02 3.18
C ASN A 39 -9.69 12.97 3.98
N LYS A 40 -9.78 13.30 5.28
CA LYS A 40 -8.64 13.24 6.20
C LYS A 40 -8.08 11.81 6.27
N MET A 41 -6.76 11.70 6.22
CA MET A 41 -6.07 10.44 6.47
C MET A 41 -5.67 10.32 7.93
N HIS A 42 -5.82 9.11 8.48
CA HIS A 42 -5.41 8.78 9.82
C HIS A 42 -4.00 8.19 9.83
N GLN A 43 -3.34 8.27 10.98
CA GLN A 43 -2.06 7.62 11.18
C GLN A 43 -2.31 6.22 11.76
N ARG A 44 -1.67 5.19 11.18
CA ARG A 44 -1.83 3.80 11.63
C ARG A 44 -0.50 3.07 11.59
N LYS A 45 -0.08 2.52 12.73
CA LYS A 45 1.10 1.66 12.80
C LYS A 45 0.73 0.24 12.37
N LEU A 46 1.43 -0.28 11.36
CA LEU A 46 1.23 -1.63 10.85
C LEU A 46 2.59 -2.30 10.62
N PRO A 47 2.72 -3.60 10.92
CA PRO A 47 3.87 -4.37 10.46
C PRO A 47 3.76 -4.56 8.94
N LEU A 48 4.76 -4.04 8.22
CA LEU A 48 4.91 -4.25 6.78
C LEU A 48 5.99 -5.30 6.55
N VAL A 49 5.59 -6.42 5.96
CA VAL A 49 6.54 -7.42 5.46
C VAL A 49 6.82 -7.10 4.00
N ILE A 50 8.07 -6.73 3.70
CA ILE A 50 8.54 -6.39 2.36
C ILE A 50 9.47 -7.51 1.91
N HIS A 51 9.10 -8.16 0.81
CA HIS A 51 9.96 -9.10 0.11
C HIS A 51 10.81 -8.35 -0.91
N VAL A 52 12.12 -8.36 -0.72
CA VAL A 52 13.11 -7.85 -1.66
C VAL A 52 13.79 -9.05 -2.30
N ASP A 53 13.50 -9.27 -3.58
CA ASP A 53 14.12 -10.33 -4.36
C ASP A 53 15.66 -10.14 -4.43
N PRO A 54 16.47 -11.21 -4.32
CA PRO A 54 16.06 -12.62 -4.36
C PRO A 54 15.77 -13.32 -3.02
N MET A 55 16.22 -12.79 -1.86
CA MET A 55 16.12 -13.55 -0.58
C MET A 55 15.90 -12.71 0.69
N GLN A 56 15.71 -11.39 0.59
CA GLN A 56 15.62 -10.56 1.79
C GLN A 56 14.17 -10.24 2.14
N MET A 57 13.73 -10.73 3.29
CA MET A 57 12.46 -10.32 3.90
C MET A 57 12.72 -9.32 5.02
N LEU A 58 12.05 -8.17 4.96
CA LEU A 58 12.11 -7.15 5.98
C LEU A 58 10.75 -7.01 6.65
N SER A 59 10.71 -7.09 7.98
CA SER A 59 9.53 -6.78 8.76
C SER A 59 9.74 -5.44 9.45
N LEU A 60 8.98 -4.42 9.02
CA LEU A 60 9.13 -3.06 9.51
C LEU A 60 7.84 -2.59 10.18
N ASN A 61 7.95 -2.09 11.41
CA ASN A 61 6.83 -1.44 12.09
C ASN A 61 6.69 0.01 11.61
N LYS A 62 6.17 0.20 10.39
CA LYS A 62 6.05 1.52 9.78
C LYS A 62 4.75 2.20 10.19
N THR A 63 4.85 3.47 10.51
CA THR A 63 3.68 4.32 10.73
C THR A 63 3.19 4.85 9.39
N CYS A 64 2.02 4.39 8.96
CA CYS A 64 1.46 4.65 7.63
C CYS A 64 0.30 5.66 7.70
N ARG A 65 -0.08 6.23 6.56
CA ARG A 65 -1.33 6.97 6.39
C ARG A 65 -2.42 6.02 5.90
N TYR A 66 -3.61 6.12 6.49
CA TYR A 66 -4.76 5.26 6.18
C TYR A 66 -6.03 6.08 5.96
N CYS A 67 -6.76 5.79 4.89
CA CYS A 67 -8.08 6.34 4.65
C CYS A 67 -9.16 5.26 4.91
N PRO A 68 -10.03 5.42 5.91
CA PRO A 68 -11.08 4.45 6.24
C PRO A 68 -12.20 4.41 5.19
N HIS A 69 -12.38 5.46 4.40
CA HIS A 69 -13.42 5.52 3.36
C HIS A 69 -13.06 4.77 2.09
N CYS A 70 -11.77 4.73 1.74
CA CYS A 70 -11.28 4.12 0.50
C CYS A 70 -10.46 2.83 0.73
N ASP A 71 -10.25 2.46 1.99
CA ASP A 71 -9.31 1.42 2.42
C ASP A 71 -7.91 1.57 1.79
N LEU A 72 -7.48 2.82 1.60
CA LEU A 72 -6.18 3.16 1.04
C LEU A 72 -5.15 3.28 2.16
N LEU A 73 -4.10 2.48 2.09
CA LEU A 73 -2.92 2.53 2.95
C LEU A 73 -1.72 3.07 2.15
N ILE A 74 -1.12 4.15 2.64
CA ILE A 74 0.07 4.78 2.08
C ILE A 74 1.22 4.60 3.08
N ALA A 75 2.26 3.90 2.65
CA ALA A 75 3.43 3.55 3.46
C ALA A 75 4.65 4.37 3.06
#